data_AF-A0A399ZYC8-F1
#
_entry.id   AF-A0A399ZYC8-F1
#
_cell.length_a   1.000
_cell.length_b   1.000
_cell.length_c   1.000
_cell.angle_alpha   90.00
_cell.angle_beta   90.00
_cell.angle_gamma   90.00
#
_symmetry.space_group_name_H-M   'P 1'
#
loop_
_entity.id
_entity.type
_entity.pdbx_description
1 polymer ?
#
loop_
_entity_poly.entity_id
_entity_poly.type
_entity_poly.pdbx_seq_one_letter_code
_entity_poly.pdbx_strand_id
1 'polypeptide(L)'
;MARAFDVTYAPTLILVLGVLFCVVLLLSQSVTISAQANRIRDLAQAVGLLEWRLRQLERQPTPADLRAASQPAAVPVDHGDMSGIPAGGAPAGVQPSIHPSTAKVDTAKVDTAKVDTAKAGDAKPDKVLVIGLDGATFDLIRPWAAAGYLPTLQRIMAEGAQGTLRSTVPPMTGPAWTSFATGVNPGKHRLYDWIARDEGRYTFSPVTALDCTAPTIYTLLSQA
;
A
#
# COMPACT_ATOMS: atom_id res chain seq x y z
N MET A 1 -16.94 -43.48 27.23
CA MET A 1 -16.43 -42.55 28.26
C MET A 1 -14.96 -42.33 28.01
N ALA A 2 -14.47 -41.09 28.05
CA ALA A 2 -13.06 -40.78 27.85
C ALA A 2 -12.37 -40.65 29.21
N ARG A 3 -11.18 -41.24 29.35
CA ARG A 3 -10.37 -41.21 30.57
C ARG A 3 -9.24 -40.20 30.40
N ALA A 4 -9.17 -39.23 31.30
CA ALA A 4 -8.04 -38.33 31.45
C ALA A 4 -7.69 -38.26 32.94
N PHE A 5 -6.41 -38.39 33.29
CA PHE A 5 -5.92 -38.30 34.68
C PHE A 5 -6.64 -39.21 35.70
N ASP A 6 -6.96 -40.45 35.32
CA ASP A 6 -7.64 -41.44 36.18
C ASP A 6 -9.05 -41.05 36.68
N VAL A 7 -9.62 -39.95 36.18
CA VAL A 7 -10.99 -39.53 36.47
C VAL A 7 -11.89 -39.81 35.26
N THR A 8 -13.07 -40.35 35.52
CA THR A 8 -14.03 -40.67 34.46
C THR A 8 -14.92 -39.45 34.22
N TYR A 9 -14.75 -38.80 33.07
CA TYR A 9 -15.55 -37.64 32.70
C TYR A 9 -16.63 -38.03 31.70
N ALA A 10 -17.82 -37.43 31.85
CA ALA A 10 -18.84 -37.49 30.81
C ALA A 10 -18.26 -36.85 29.52
N PRO A 11 -18.43 -37.45 28.32
CA PRO A 11 -17.88 -36.92 27.07
C PRO A 11 -18.27 -35.47 26.78
N THR A 12 -19.45 -35.05 27.25
CA THR A 12 -19.95 -33.67 27.15
C THR A 12 -19.11 -32.68 27.96
N LEU A 13 -18.59 -33.07 29.13
CA LEU A 13 -17.77 -32.20 29.97
C LEU A 13 -16.42 -31.89 29.32
N ILE A 14 -15.78 -32.89 28.70
CA ILE A 14 -14.52 -32.72 27.98
C ILE A 14 -14.72 -31.77 26.79
N LEU A 15 -15.82 -31.92 26.06
CA LEU A 15 -16.13 -31.07 24.91
C LEU A 15 -16.39 -29.62 25.34
N VAL A 16 -17.17 -29.41 26.40
CA VAL A 16 -17.43 -28.07 26.95
C VAL A 16 -16.15 -27.40 27.44
N LEU A 17 -15.28 -28.12 28.17
CA LEU A 17 -14.00 -27.59 28.64
C LEU A 17 -13.05 -27.28 27.48
N GLY A 18 -13.00 -28.14 26.45
CA GLY A 18 -12.20 -27.91 25.26
C GLY A 18 -12.66 -26.69 24.46
N VAL A 19 -13.96 -26.53 24.27
CA VAL A 19 -14.53 -25.34 23.60
C VAL A 19 -14.25 -24.08 24.43
N LEU A 20 -14.45 -24.11 25.74
CA LEU A 20 -14.14 -22.98 26.61
C LEU A 20 -12.65 -22.59 26.55
N PHE A 21 -11.76 -23.58 26.56
CA PHE A 21 -10.32 -23.36 26.42
C PHE A 21 -9.97 -22.71 25.07
N CYS A 22 -10.55 -23.20 23.97
CA CYS A 22 -10.38 -22.60 22.65
C CYS A 22 -10.89 -21.15 22.61
N VAL A 23 -12.05 -20.86 23.20
CA VAL A 23 -12.59 -19.49 23.25
C VAL A 23 -11.66 -18.57 24.04
N VAL A 24 -11.14 -19.01 25.18
CA VAL A 24 -10.18 -18.23 25.98
C VAL A 24 -8.88 -17.95 25.20
N LEU A 25 -8.36 -18.95 24.49
CA LEU A 25 -7.18 -18.77 23.63
C LEU A 25 -7.45 -17.76 22.51
N LEU A 26 -8.58 -17.86 21.83
CA LEU A 26 -8.96 -16.93 20.76
C LEU A 26 -9.10 -15.49 21.28
N LEU A 27 -9.74 -15.30 22.44
CA LEU A 27 -9.86 -13.99 23.08
C LEU A 27 -8.49 -13.43 23.47
N SER A 28 -7.61 -14.24 24.05
CA SER A 28 -6.26 -13.84 24.43
C SER A 28 -5.41 -13.41 23.22
N GLN A 29 -5.47 -14.16 22.12
CA GLN A 29 -4.78 -13.81 20.88
C GLN A 29 -5.34 -12.51 20.27
N SER A 30 -6.66 -12.33 20.26
CA SER A 30 -7.31 -11.11 19.76
C SER A 30 -6.87 -9.85 20.53
N VAL A 31 -6.82 -9.91 21.86
CA VAL A 31 -6.34 -8.81 22.70
C VAL A 31 -4.87 -8.51 22.44
N THR A 32 -4.05 -9.56 22.30
CA THR A 32 -2.61 -9.40 22.04
C THR A 32 -2.34 -8.73 20.69
N ILE A 33 -3.04 -9.17 19.64
CA ILE A 33 -2.94 -8.57 18.30
C ILE A 33 -3.38 -7.10 18.34
N SER A 34 -4.50 -6.81 19.02
CA SER A 34 -5.01 -5.45 19.16
C SER A 34 -4.02 -4.53 19.90
N ALA A 35 -3.39 -5.03 20.96
CA ALA A 35 -2.39 -4.27 21.71
C ALA A 35 -1.13 -3.98 20.87
N GLN A 36 -0.67 -4.95 20.07
CA GLN A 36 0.48 -4.73 19.17
C GLN A 36 0.17 -3.74 18.06
N ALA A 37 -1.03 -3.82 17.46
CA ALA A 37 -1.46 -2.89 16.42
C ALA A 37 -1.50 -1.43 16.93
N ASN A 38 -1.97 -1.20 18.16
CA ASN A 38 -1.96 0.12 18.76
C ASN A 38 -0.53 0.64 19.00
N ARG A 39 0.39 -0.20 19.50
CA ARG A 39 1.80 0.19 19.69
C ARG A 39 2.48 0.59 18.39
N ILE A 40 2.21 -0.12 17.29
CA ILE A 40 2.77 0.23 15.98
C ILE A 40 2.27 1.61 15.53
N ARG A 41 0.98 1.89 15.73
CA ARG A 41 0.39 3.21 15.42
C ARG A 41 1.04 4.32 16.23
N ASP A 42 1.19 4.12 17.54
CA ASP A 42 1.78 5.12 18.45
C ASP A 42 3.25 5.39 18.08
N LEU A 43 4.02 4.34 17.76
CA LEU A 43 5.40 4.47 17.28
C LEU A 43 5.48 5.25 15.96
N ALA A 44 4.60 4.95 15.00
CA ALA A 44 4.57 5.67 13.73
C ALA A 44 4.27 7.16 13.92
N GLN A 45 3.36 7.51 14.84
CA GLN A 45 3.06 8.91 15.20
C GLN A 45 4.26 9.58 15.88
N ALA A 46 4.93 8.89 16.80
CA ALA A 46 6.11 9.42 17.49
C ALA A 46 7.26 9.71 16.51
N VAL A 47 7.54 8.78 15.59
CA VAL A 47 8.55 8.96 14.53
C VAL A 47 8.19 10.14 13.63
N GLY A 48 6.93 10.24 13.19
CA GLY A 48 6.47 11.37 12.38
C GLY A 48 6.63 12.73 13.09
N LEU A 49 6.37 12.77 14.39
CA LEU A 49 6.57 13.98 15.20
C LEU A 49 8.05 14.34 15.36
N LEU A 50 8.90 13.34 15.60
CA LEU A 50 10.36 13.51 15.71
C LEU A 50 10.94 14.05 14.40
N GLU A 51 10.56 13.47 13.26
CA GLU A 51 10.97 13.99 11.95
C GLU A 51 10.49 15.41 11.70
N TRP A 52 9.25 15.73 12.08
CA TRP A 52 8.75 17.09 11.97
C TRP A 52 9.55 18.07 12.83
N ARG A 53 9.85 17.71 14.09
CA ARG A 53 10.69 18.52 14.99
C ARG A 53 12.10 18.71 14.44
N LEU A 54 12.70 17.67 13.89
CA LEU A 54 14.03 17.73 13.28
C LEU A 54 14.05 18.73 12.11
N ARG A 55 13.05 18.65 11.21
CA ARG A 55 12.89 19.61 10.11
C ARG A 55 12.69 21.05 10.57
N GLN A 56 12.07 21.27 11.74
CA GLN A 56 11.95 22.61 12.30
C GLN A 56 13.30 23.14 12.80
N LEU A 57 14.11 22.30 13.44
CA LEU A 57 15.45 22.67 13.90
C LEU A 57 16.39 22.96 12.73
N GLU A 58 16.33 22.17 11.67
CA GLU A 58 17.10 22.41 10.43
C GLU A 58 16.73 23.73 9.75
N ARG A 59 15.49 24.21 9.94
CA ARG A 59 15.02 25.50 9.41
C ARG A 59 15.32 26.68 10.33
N GLN A 60 15.79 26.43 11.55
CA GLN A 60 16.15 27.55 12.42
C GLN A 60 17.44 28.19 11.92
N PRO A 61 17.49 29.54 11.81
CA PRO A 61 18.69 30.25 11.42
C PRO A 61 19.82 29.91 12.41
N THR A 62 21.00 29.63 11.87
CA THR A 62 22.15 29.27 12.70
C THR A 62 22.57 30.48 13.55
N PRO A 63 23.30 30.27 14.68
CA PRO A 63 23.84 31.37 15.47
C PRO A 63 24.72 32.34 14.66
N ALA A 64 25.29 31.89 13.54
CA ALA A 64 26.01 32.73 12.59
C ALA A 64 25.06 33.63 11.79
N ASP A 65 23.93 33.11 11.31
CA ASP A 65 22.90 33.88 10.59
C ASP A 65 22.27 34.95 11.49
N LEU A 66 22.02 34.61 12.77
CA LEU A 66 21.51 35.55 13.77
C LEU A 66 22.51 36.66 14.11
N ARG A 67 23.82 36.37 14.07
CA ARG A 67 24.90 37.37 14.25
C ARG A 67 25.08 38.25 13.02
N ALA A 68 24.91 37.71 11.82
CA ALA A 68 24.93 38.50 10.59
C ALA A 68 23.73 39.47 10.52
N ALA A 69 22.55 39.02 10.96
CA ALA A 69 21.34 39.84 11.00
C ALA A 69 21.33 40.91 12.11
N SER A 70 22.22 40.81 13.11
CA SER A 70 22.33 41.78 14.23
C SER A 70 23.47 42.79 14.04
N GLN A 71 24.27 42.69 12.97
CA GLN A 71 25.19 43.76 12.58
C GLN A 71 24.38 44.90 11.93
N PRO A 72 24.48 46.14 12.44
CA PRO A 72 23.83 47.26 11.78
C PRO A 72 24.43 47.41 10.38
N ALA A 73 23.58 47.30 9.35
CA ALA A 73 23.99 47.57 7.98
C ALA A 73 24.59 48.98 7.93
N ALA A 74 25.83 49.10 7.44
CA ALA A 74 26.41 50.40 7.12
C ALA A 74 25.49 51.08 6.12
N VAL A 75 24.79 52.12 6.55
CA VAL A 75 23.94 52.95 5.70
C VAL A 75 24.85 53.58 4.64
N PRO A 76 24.69 53.27 3.34
CA PRO A 76 25.36 54.03 2.30
C PRO A 76 24.72 55.43 2.30
N VAL A 77 25.51 56.47 2.54
CA VAL A 77 25.05 57.84 2.34
C VAL A 77 25.03 58.06 0.82
N ASP A 78 23.85 57.90 0.23
CA ASP A 78 23.60 58.22 -1.18
C ASP A 78 23.27 59.72 -1.32
N HIS A 79 24.08 60.43 -2.09
CA HIS A 79 23.78 61.77 -2.57
C HIS A 79 23.21 61.63 -3.99
N GLY A 80 21.91 61.34 -4.10
CA GLY A 80 21.28 61.11 -5.40
C GLY A 80 19.75 61.14 -5.36
N ASP A 81 19.20 62.24 -5.90
CA ASP A 81 17.88 62.41 -6.54
C ASP A 81 16.61 61.89 -5.86
N MET A 82 15.87 62.82 -5.26
CA MET A 82 14.50 62.65 -4.77
C MET A 82 13.49 62.87 -5.92
N SER A 83 13.32 61.88 -6.79
CA SER A 83 12.16 61.84 -7.68
C SER A 83 11.75 60.43 -8.07
N GLY A 84 10.79 59.86 -7.33
CA GLY A 84 9.98 58.74 -7.80
C GLY A 84 10.07 57.46 -6.97
N ILE A 85 9.35 57.41 -5.84
CA ILE A 85 8.91 56.14 -5.23
C ILE A 85 7.45 56.27 -4.79
N PRO A 86 6.50 55.51 -5.39
CA PRO A 86 5.17 55.34 -4.82
C PRO A 86 5.16 54.31 -3.69
N ALA A 87 4.22 54.49 -2.77
CA ALA A 87 4.12 53.87 -1.46
C ALA A 87 3.86 52.35 -1.45
N GLY A 88 4.58 51.66 -0.57
CA GLY A 88 4.09 50.62 0.35
C GLY A 88 3.26 49.45 -0.18
N GLY A 89 3.86 48.26 -0.24
CA GLY A 89 3.16 46.98 -0.32
C GLY A 89 3.98 45.85 0.31
N ALA A 90 3.43 45.20 1.33
CA ALA A 90 4.05 44.10 2.07
C ALA A 90 4.29 42.85 1.19
N PRO A 91 5.33 42.03 1.44
CA PRO A 91 5.46 40.74 0.76
C PRO A 91 4.37 39.78 1.28
N ALA A 92 3.37 39.55 0.44
CA ALA A 92 2.34 38.54 0.64
C ALA A 92 2.97 37.13 0.61
N GLY A 93 2.54 36.28 1.54
CA GLY A 93 3.02 34.91 1.67
C GLY A 93 2.84 34.12 0.38
N VAL A 94 3.90 33.40 0.01
CA VAL A 94 3.86 32.38 -1.05
C VAL A 94 2.96 31.24 -0.56
N GLN A 95 1.71 31.23 -1.00
CA GLN A 95 0.86 30.05 -0.92
C GLN A 95 1.30 29.06 -2.01
N PRO A 96 1.42 27.75 -1.72
CA PRO A 96 1.58 26.76 -2.76
C PRO A 96 0.25 26.64 -3.51
N SER A 97 0.17 27.28 -4.67
CA SER A 97 -0.91 27.10 -5.63
C SER A 97 -0.84 25.71 -6.23
N ILE A 98 -1.55 24.74 -5.62
CA ILE A 98 -1.89 23.49 -6.30
C ILE A 98 -3.04 23.82 -7.24
N HIS A 99 -2.71 24.16 -8.49
CA HIS A 99 -3.72 24.13 -9.53
C HIS A 99 -4.08 22.66 -9.81
N PRO A 100 -5.36 22.27 -9.77
CA PRO A 100 -5.75 21.01 -10.38
C PRO A 100 -5.38 21.11 -11.86
N SER A 101 -4.46 20.26 -12.30
CA SER A 101 -4.18 20.08 -13.72
C SER A 101 -5.48 19.64 -14.37
N THR A 102 -6.16 20.58 -15.03
CA THR A 102 -7.26 20.33 -15.96
C THR A 102 -6.69 19.85 -17.30
N ALA A 103 -5.72 18.93 -17.25
CA ALA A 103 -5.43 18.09 -18.38
C ALA A 103 -6.70 17.29 -18.64
N LYS A 104 -7.48 17.73 -19.64
CA LYS A 104 -8.45 16.88 -20.32
C LYS A 104 -7.68 15.60 -20.64
N VAL A 105 -8.02 14.52 -19.93
CA VAL A 105 -7.66 13.18 -20.36
C VAL A 105 -8.37 13.04 -21.68
N ASP A 106 -7.62 13.15 -22.77
CA ASP A 106 -8.09 12.74 -24.07
C ASP A 106 -8.54 11.29 -23.88
N THR A 107 -9.86 11.09 -23.88
CA THR A 107 -10.48 9.79 -24.05
C THR A 107 -10.19 9.37 -25.48
N ALA A 108 -8.92 9.04 -25.74
CA ALA A 108 -8.55 8.22 -26.87
C ALA A 108 -9.36 6.94 -26.69
N LYS A 109 -10.37 6.84 -27.55
CA LYS A 109 -11.17 5.65 -27.80
C LYS A 109 -10.19 4.47 -27.73
N VAL A 110 -10.38 3.59 -26.74
CA VAL A 110 -9.69 2.30 -26.75
C VAL A 110 -10.17 1.66 -28.03
N ASP A 111 -9.32 1.65 -29.04
CA ASP A 111 -9.54 0.89 -30.24
C ASP A 111 -9.63 -0.56 -29.79
N THR A 112 -10.87 -1.03 -29.62
CA THR A 112 -11.19 -2.44 -29.59
C THR A 112 -10.87 -2.94 -30.98
N ALA A 113 -9.58 -3.16 -31.25
CA ALA A 113 -9.13 -3.98 -32.34
C ALA A 113 -9.92 -5.27 -32.21
N LYS A 114 -10.80 -5.49 -33.17
CA LYS A 114 -11.61 -6.68 -33.31
C LYS A 114 -10.62 -7.84 -33.25
N VAL A 115 -10.61 -8.58 -32.13
CA VAL A 115 -9.86 -9.82 -32.06
C VAL A 115 -10.52 -10.70 -33.10
N ASP A 116 -9.81 -10.94 -34.20
CA ASP A 116 -10.24 -11.87 -35.23
C ASP A 116 -10.39 -13.22 -34.55
N THR A 117 -11.62 -13.57 -34.18
CA THR A 117 -11.98 -14.89 -33.69
C THR A 117 -11.93 -15.83 -34.88
N ALA A 118 -10.71 -16.19 -35.29
CA ALA A 118 -10.48 -17.35 -36.13
C ALA A 118 -11.20 -18.52 -35.46
N LYS A 119 -12.16 -19.09 -36.19
CA LYS A 119 -12.99 -20.22 -35.78
C LYS A 119 -12.08 -21.32 -35.25
N ALA A 120 -12.02 -21.46 -33.93
CA ALA A 120 -11.26 -22.51 -33.27
C ALA A 120 -11.81 -23.86 -33.77
N GLY A 121 -10.96 -24.66 -34.41
CA GLY A 121 -11.29 -26.06 -34.69
C GLY A 121 -11.52 -26.83 -33.39
N ASP A 122 -12.13 -28.00 -33.49
CA ASP A 122 -12.55 -28.89 -32.39
C ASP A 122 -11.42 -29.42 -31.46
N ALA A 123 -10.25 -28.78 -31.44
CA ALA A 123 -9.20 -29.06 -30.48
C ALA A 123 -9.58 -28.49 -29.11
N LYS A 124 -9.50 -29.33 -28.08
CA LYS A 124 -9.70 -28.92 -26.70
C LYS A 124 -8.71 -27.79 -26.36
N PRO A 125 -9.16 -26.66 -25.79
CA PRO A 125 -8.27 -25.55 -25.48
C PRO A 125 -7.22 -25.98 -24.46
N ASP A 126 -6.01 -25.47 -24.64
CA ASP A 126 -4.93 -25.64 -23.67
C ASP A 126 -5.34 -25.03 -22.32
N LYS A 127 -5.13 -25.79 -21.25
CA LYS A 127 -5.49 -25.36 -19.90
C LYS A 127 -4.32 -24.64 -19.25
N VAL A 128 -4.57 -23.44 -18.74
CA VAL A 128 -3.60 -22.65 -17.98
C VAL A 128 -4.01 -22.63 -16.51
N LEU A 129 -3.06 -22.91 -15.62
CA LEU A 129 -3.21 -22.76 -14.17
C LEU A 129 -2.25 -21.68 -13.67
N VAL A 130 -2.78 -20.70 -12.95
CA VAL A 130 -1.99 -19.65 -12.30
C VAL A 130 -2.10 -19.82 -10.79
N ILE A 131 -0.96 -19.88 -10.10
CA ILE A 131 -0.87 -19.99 -8.65
C ILE A 131 -0.12 -18.77 -8.15
N GLY A 132 -0.74 -17.98 -7.27
CA GLY A 132 -0.07 -16.89 -6.57
C GLY A 132 0.16 -17.26 -5.10
N LEU A 133 1.36 -16.99 -4.61
CA LEU A 133 1.79 -17.27 -3.23
C LEU A 133 2.09 -15.92 -2.55
N ASP A 134 1.30 -15.52 -1.57
CA ASP A 134 1.51 -14.26 -0.84
C ASP A 134 2.69 -14.39 0.14
N GLY A 135 3.56 -13.37 0.17
CA GLY A 135 4.76 -13.36 1.01
C GLY A 135 5.87 -14.35 0.64
N ALA A 136 5.73 -15.11 -0.44
CA ALA A 136 6.68 -16.15 -0.84
C ALA A 136 7.81 -15.60 -1.73
N THR A 137 8.70 -14.81 -1.15
CA THR A 137 9.83 -14.21 -1.88
C THR A 137 10.88 -15.27 -2.26
N PHE A 138 11.70 -14.96 -3.27
CA PHE A 138 12.81 -15.84 -3.66
C PHE A 138 13.88 -15.99 -2.59
N ASP A 139 13.99 -15.04 -1.64
CA ASP A 139 14.91 -15.13 -0.51
C ASP A 139 14.54 -16.27 0.45
N LEU A 140 13.26 -16.68 0.47
CA LEU A 140 12.77 -17.84 1.23
C LEU A 140 12.73 -19.10 0.37
N ILE A 141 12.20 -19.00 -0.85
CA ILE A 141 12.01 -20.16 -1.72
C ILE A 141 13.34 -20.80 -2.12
N ARG A 142 14.36 -20.00 -2.47
CA ARG A 142 15.64 -20.55 -2.97
C ARG A 142 16.38 -21.37 -1.92
N PRO A 143 16.59 -20.90 -0.68
CA PRO A 143 17.26 -21.71 0.34
C PRO A 143 16.48 -22.98 0.69
N TRP A 144 15.14 -22.90 0.79
CA TRP A 144 14.32 -24.07 1.12
C TRP A 144 14.28 -25.10 -0.02
N ALA A 145 14.26 -24.65 -1.27
CA ALA A 145 14.39 -25.53 -2.43
C ALA A 145 15.77 -26.22 -2.45
N ALA A 146 16.86 -25.47 -2.20
CA ALA A 146 18.21 -26.02 -2.15
C ALA A 146 18.40 -27.03 -1.01
N ALA A 147 17.74 -26.81 0.12
CA ALA A 147 17.71 -27.74 1.25
C ALA A 147 16.79 -28.95 1.04
N GLY A 148 16.09 -29.04 -0.10
CA GLY A 148 15.21 -30.17 -0.45
C GLY A 148 13.81 -30.10 0.16
N TYR A 149 13.43 -29.02 0.83
CA TYR A 149 12.09 -28.86 1.43
C TYR A 149 11.00 -28.53 0.40
N LEU A 150 11.37 -27.98 -0.75
CA LEU A 150 10.43 -27.55 -1.81
C LEU A 150 10.74 -28.25 -3.16
N PRO A 151 10.64 -29.59 -3.26
CA PRO A 151 11.06 -30.33 -4.45
C PRO A 151 10.26 -29.97 -5.71
N THR A 152 8.96 -29.67 -5.56
CA THR A 152 8.11 -29.28 -6.70
C THR A 152 8.49 -27.90 -7.24
N LEU A 153 8.69 -26.92 -6.36
CA LEU A 153 9.11 -25.57 -6.78
C LEU A 153 10.53 -25.59 -7.34
N GLN A 154 11.42 -26.40 -6.76
CA GLN A 154 12.77 -26.62 -7.30
C GLN A 154 12.72 -27.12 -8.75
N ARG A 155 11.90 -28.15 -9.03
CA ARG A 155 11.72 -28.67 -10.38
C ARG A 155 11.16 -27.62 -11.35
N ILE A 156 10.11 -26.90 -10.94
CA ILE A 156 9.50 -25.83 -11.76
C ILE A 156 10.52 -24.73 -12.08
N MET A 157 11.35 -24.34 -11.11
CA MET A 157 12.38 -23.32 -11.29
C MET A 157 13.55 -23.77 -12.19
N ALA A 158 13.81 -25.09 -12.27
CA ALA A 158 14.87 -25.67 -13.08
C ALA A 158 14.43 -25.96 -14.53
N GLU A 159 13.19 -26.40 -14.72
CA GLU A 159 12.62 -26.73 -16.03
C GLU A 159 11.92 -25.53 -16.70
N GLY A 160 11.59 -24.50 -15.92
CA GLY A 160 10.86 -23.31 -16.37
C GLY A 160 11.68 -22.02 -16.32
N ALA A 161 10.97 -20.88 -16.31
CA ALA A 161 11.55 -19.55 -16.20
C ALA A 161 11.26 -18.93 -14.83
N GLN A 162 12.21 -18.14 -14.33
CA GLN A 162 12.10 -17.44 -13.05
C GLN A 162 12.81 -16.10 -13.10
N GLY A 163 12.29 -15.10 -12.38
CA GLY A 163 12.88 -13.78 -12.30
C GLY A 163 12.15 -12.88 -11.31
N THR A 164 12.86 -11.92 -10.73
CA THR A 164 12.26 -10.96 -9.81
C THR A 164 11.38 -9.98 -10.56
N LEU A 165 10.13 -9.83 -10.10
CA LEU A 165 9.17 -8.87 -10.64
C LEU A 165 9.07 -7.65 -9.74
N ARG A 166 8.75 -6.49 -10.34
CA ARG A 166 8.43 -5.28 -9.59
C ARG A 166 6.98 -5.35 -9.12
N SER A 167 6.76 -5.13 -7.83
CA SER A 167 5.41 -5.03 -7.26
C SER A 167 4.72 -3.73 -7.68
N THR A 168 3.45 -3.59 -7.29
CA THR A 168 2.70 -2.33 -7.41
C THR A 168 3.25 -1.24 -6.50
N VAL A 169 2.84 0.00 -6.75
CA VAL A 169 3.02 1.12 -5.82
C VAL A 169 1.61 1.59 -5.42
N PRO A 170 1.19 1.43 -4.15
CA PRO A 170 1.94 0.86 -3.02
C PRO A 170 2.14 -0.67 -3.13
N PRO A 171 3.23 -1.24 -2.56
CA PRO A 171 3.50 -2.68 -2.57
C PRO A 171 2.70 -3.41 -1.48
N MET A 172 1.38 -3.31 -1.57
CA MET A 172 0.42 -3.88 -0.63
C MET A 172 -0.36 -5.03 -1.29
N THR A 173 -0.73 -6.04 -0.50
CA THR A 173 -1.46 -7.23 -0.97
C THR A 173 -2.70 -6.87 -1.80
N GLY A 174 -3.59 -6.01 -1.29
CA GLY A 174 -4.83 -5.64 -1.99
C GLY A 174 -4.59 -5.08 -3.39
N PRO A 175 -3.86 -3.95 -3.54
CA PRO A 175 -3.51 -3.39 -4.84
C PRO A 175 -2.76 -4.36 -5.75
N ALA A 176 -1.84 -5.16 -5.22
CA ALA A 176 -1.06 -6.11 -6.01
C ALA A 176 -1.95 -7.20 -6.64
N TRP A 177 -2.86 -7.79 -5.88
CA TRP A 177 -3.79 -8.79 -6.39
C TRP A 177 -4.81 -8.22 -7.36
N THR A 178 -5.31 -7.01 -7.12
CA THR A 178 -6.19 -6.34 -8.08
C THR A 178 -5.46 -6.00 -9.37
N SER A 179 -4.22 -5.51 -9.30
CA SER A 179 -3.39 -5.26 -10.48
C SER A 179 -3.10 -6.55 -11.25
N PHE A 180 -2.80 -7.64 -10.56
CA PHE A 180 -2.65 -8.96 -11.19
C PHE A 180 -3.93 -9.39 -11.91
N ALA A 181 -5.09 -9.27 -11.25
CA ALA A 181 -6.36 -9.69 -11.82
C ALA A 181 -6.81 -8.81 -13.00
N THR A 182 -6.45 -7.53 -13.04
CA THR A 182 -6.92 -6.57 -14.05
C THR A 182 -5.88 -6.27 -15.13
N GLY A 183 -4.62 -6.62 -14.93
CA GLY A 183 -3.51 -6.30 -15.84
C GLY A 183 -3.15 -4.81 -15.87
N VAL A 184 -3.69 -3.98 -14.96
CA VAL A 184 -3.44 -2.54 -14.89
C VAL A 184 -2.93 -2.12 -13.52
N ASN A 185 -2.27 -0.97 -13.41
CA ASN A 185 -1.74 -0.46 -12.14
C ASN A 185 -2.83 0.13 -11.22
N PRO A 186 -2.52 0.38 -9.92
CA PRO A 186 -3.47 0.95 -8.96
C PRO A 186 -4.13 2.26 -9.36
N GLY A 187 -3.44 3.10 -10.12
CA GLY A 187 -4.01 4.35 -10.64
C GLY A 187 -5.17 4.12 -11.62
N LYS A 188 -5.19 2.99 -12.34
CA LYS A 188 -6.24 2.65 -13.31
C LYS A 188 -7.42 1.92 -12.67
N HIS A 189 -7.16 0.99 -11.75
CA HIS A 189 -8.22 0.24 -11.07
C HIS A 189 -8.72 0.89 -9.76
N ARG A 190 -8.05 1.96 -9.28
CA ARG A 190 -8.41 2.83 -8.14
C ARG A 190 -8.35 2.22 -6.74
N LEU A 191 -7.84 1.00 -6.60
CA LEU A 191 -7.68 0.35 -5.30
C LEU A 191 -6.24 0.54 -4.80
N TYR A 192 -6.10 1.25 -3.68
CA TYR A 192 -4.79 1.59 -3.09
C TYR A 192 -4.56 0.94 -1.73
N ASP A 193 -5.62 0.55 -1.04
CA ASP A 193 -5.58 -0.10 0.28
C ASP A 193 -6.92 -0.85 0.52
N TRP A 194 -7.03 -1.54 1.65
CA TRP A 194 -8.24 -2.21 2.11
C TRP A 194 -9.30 -1.24 2.65
N ILE A 195 -8.90 0.01 2.91
CA ILE A 195 -9.78 1.10 3.37
C ILE A 195 -9.59 2.31 2.48
N ALA A 196 -10.69 2.96 2.11
CA ALA A 196 -10.70 4.22 1.41
C ALA A 196 -11.24 5.31 2.34
N ARG A 197 -10.71 6.52 2.19
CA ARG A 197 -11.26 7.69 2.87
C ARG A 197 -12.51 8.15 2.12
N ASP A 198 -13.59 8.39 2.84
CA ASP A 198 -14.80 8.95 2.26
C ASP A 198 -14.54 10.39 1.79
N GLU A 199 -14.95 10.70 0.56
CA GLU A 199 -14.77 12.04 0.00
C GLU A 199 -15.45 13.10 0.88
N GLY A 200 -14.72 14.17 1.19
CA GLY A 200 -15.21 15.29 2.02
C GLY A 200 -15.39 14.97 3.51
N ARG A 201 -15.05 13.76 3.97
CA ARG A 201 -15.15 13.37 5.39
C ARG A 201 -13.80 12.88 5.92
N TYR A 202 -13.69 12.72 7.23
CA TYR A 202 -12.53 12.08 7.89
C TYR A 202 -12.85 10.63 8.30
N THR A 203 -13.90 10.06 7.70
CA THR A 203 -14.32 8.68 7.89
C THR A 203 -13.67 7.78 6.84
N PHE A 204 -13.54 6.51 7.18
CA PHE A 204 -12.95 5.48 6.31
C PHE A 204 -13.96 4.37 6.10
N SER A 205 -14.07 3.91 4.87
CA SER A 205 -14.93 2.81 4.46
C SER A 205 -14.08 1.65 3.93
N PRO A 206 -14.46 0.39 4.22
CA PRO A 206 -13.83 -0.77 3.59
C PRO A 206 -13.98 -0.73 2.07
N VAL A 207 -12.91 -1.06 1.36
CA VAL A 207 -12.91 -1.21 -0.10
C VAL A 207 -13.40 -2.61 -0.46
N THR A 208 -14.23 -2.69 -1.50
CA THR A 208 -14.83 -3.92 -2.00
C THR A 208 -14.49 -4.13 -3.48
N ALA A 209 -14.86 -5.30 -4.01
CA ALA A 209 -14.70 -5.58 -5.44
C ALA A 209 -15.49 -4.62 -6.35
N LEU A 210 -16.56 -3.98 -5.83
CA LEU A 210 -17.38 -3.03 -6.59
C LEU A 210 -16.66 -1.70 -6.84
N ASP A 211 -15.63 -1.38 -6.04
CA ASP A 211 -14.85 -0.16 -6.18
C ASP A 211 -13.80 -0.26 -7.31
N CYS A 212 -13.62 -1.45 -7.89
CA CYS A 212 -12.68 -1.68 -8.98
C CYS A 212 -13.29 -1.25 -10.32
N THR A 213 -12.66 -0.25 -10.96
CA THR A 213 -13.14 0.32 -12.23
C THR A 213 -12.59 -0.37 -13.47
N ALA A 214 -11.82 -1.43 -13.32
CA ALA A 214 -11.21 -2.18 -14.44
C ALA A 214 -11.75 -3.62 -14.49
N PRO A 215 -12.03 -4.16 -15.69
CA PRO A 215 -12.43 -5.55 -15.84
C PRO A 215 -11.28 -6.49 -15.46
N THR A 216 -11.61 -7.61 -14.83
CA THR A 216 -10.62 -8.65 -14.50
C THR A 216 -10.44 -9.62 -15.67
N ILE A 217 -9.28 -10.28 -15.74
CA ILE A 217 -9.02 -11.36 -16.68
C ILE A 217 -10.05 -12.49 -16.57
N TYR A 218 -10.54 -12.78 -15.36
CA TYR A 218 -11.59 -13.79 -15.14
C TYR A 218 -12.91 -13.37 -15.77
N THR A 219 -13.29 -12.10 -15.64
CA THR A 219 -14.50 -11.55 -16.27
C THR A 219 -14.38 -11.59 -17.79
N LEU A 220 -13.24 -11.18 -18.33
CA LEU A 220 -12.99 -11.20 -19.78
C LEU A 220 -13.03 -12.63 -20.36
N LEU A 221 -12.37 -13.57 -19.68
CA LEU A 221 -12.36 -14.98 -20.11
C LEU A 221 -13.73 -15.66 -19.95
N SER A 222 -14.55 -15.24 -18.99
CA SER A 222 -15.91 -15.76 -18.82
C SER A 222 -16.89 -15.27 -19.89
N GLN A 223 -16.55 -14.20 -20.61
CA GLN A 223 -17.39 -13.60 -21.65
C GLN A 223 -16.99 -14.03 -23.07
N ALA A 224 -15.84 -14.67 -23.22
CA ALA A 224 -15.31 -15.20 -24.48
C ALA A 224 -15.93 -16.56 -24.82
#